data_AF-A0A534NYL5-F1
#
_entry.id   AF-A0A534NYL5-F1
#
_cell.length_a   1.000
_cell.length_b   1.000
_cell.length_c   1.000
_cell.angle_alpha   90.00
_cell.angle_beta   90.00
_cell.angle_gamma   90.00
#
_symmetry.space_group_name_H-M   'P 1'
#
loop_
_entity.id
_entity.type
_entity.pdbx_description
1 polymer ?
#
loop_
_entity_poly.entity_id
_entity_poly.type
_entity_poly.pdbx_seq_one_letter_code
_entity_poly.pdbx_strand_id
1 'polypeptide(L)'
;MRLALTALIALTAAAVSAQEGVTATEGDAPEEAESATAEPVGPALLYTRELTDQDLARTFRDDLASLGSVSIGFADRGRVLNAVQMPQDPAWIVERPNVAYATRETIDALAQVFRSVHRRFPASAPARLSHVGARDGGNLRPHRSHQSGRDADIGLFYRGDRIPPRGVARESVMDPARNWALLRALITETDVQLILVDKRIQAVLIRYALAIGEDARWLGQIFGRIVRHARSHRDHFHVRFYAPRSQELGRRIQPLLALGPDDNVVLHLVRSGNTLGQLAARYKTSVVAIRKANRIQGRSVLRLGQHLVIPVRSNCTVCPLPPPLAIPPRLLPPERSSSVAQSWVGGINPEMATAE
;
A
#
# COMPACT_ATOMS: atom_id res chain seq x y z
N MET A 1 46.94 35.33 -6.99
CA MET A 1 47.84 35.59 -8.15
C MET A 1 47.74 34.38 -9.06
N ARG A 2 47.08 34.53 -10.22
CA ARG A 2 47.68 34.48 -11.58
C ARG A 2 48.21 33.06 -11.93
N LEU A 3 47.91 32.41 -13.04
CA LEU A 3 47.30 32.77 -14.33
C LEU A 3 47.03 31.44 -15.08
N ALA A 4 46.07 31.45 -16.00
CA ALA A 4 45.80 30.38 -16.97
C ALA A 4 46.90 30.29 -18.06
N LEU A 5 47.02 29.15 -18.76
CA LEU A 5 46.84 29.09 -20.22
C LEU A 5 46.87 27.65 -20.79
N THR A 6 46.34 27.57 -21.99
CA THR A 6 45.76 26.49 -22.80
C THR A 6 46.73 25.83 -23.79
N ALA A 7 46.22 24.81 -24.52
CA ALA A 7 46.55 24.38 -25.91
C ALA A 7 47.72 23.37 -26.09
N LEU A 8 47.74 22.40 -27.03
CA LEU A 8 46.82 21.82 -28.03
C LEU A 8 47.56 20.63 -28.72
N ILE A 9 46.85 19.50 -28.95
CA ILE A 9 46.91 18.50 -30.05
C ILE A 9 48.26 18.11 -30.71
N ALA A 10 48.55 16.80 -30.78
CA ALA A 10 48.88 16.09 -32.03
C ALA A 10 48.85 14.55 -31.89
N LEU A 11 48.23 13.92 -32.88
CA LEU A 11 47.94 12.51 -33.07
C LEU A 11 49.07 11.86 -33.90
N THR A 12 49.58 10.69 -33.52
CA THR A 12 50.24 9.77 -34.46
C THR A 12 49.90 8.33 -34.12
N ALA A 13 49.20 7.68 -35.04
CA ALA A 13 48.95 6.25 -35.07
C ALA A 13 50.14 5.52 -35.72
N ALA A 14 50.47 4.32 -35.23
CA ALA A 14 51.14 3.30 -36.01
C ALA A 14 50.64 1.92 -35.55
N ALA A 15 50.18 1.15 -36.52
CA ALA A 15 49.56 -0.15 -36.40
C ALA A 15 50.59 -1.27 -36.21
N VAL A 16 50.19 -2.32 -35.50
CA VAL A 16 50.66 -3.69 -35.78
C VAL A 16 49.44 -4.62 -35.75
N SER A 17 49.23 -5.29 -36.88
CA SER A 17 48.31 -6.40 -37.08
C SER A 17 49.08 -7.72 -36.90
N ALA A 18 48.47 -8.71 -36.25
CA ALA A 18 48.53 -10.11 -36.70
C ALA A 18 47.45 -10.93 -35.95
N GLN A 19 46.57 -11.53 -36.75
CA GLN A 19 45.50 -12.46 -36.39
C GLN A 19 46.04 -13.79 -35.87
N GLU A 20 45.27 -14.46 -35.02
CA GLU A 20 44.92 -15.87 -35.24
C GLU A 20 43.46 -16.08 -34.83
N GLY A 21 42.67 -16.58 -35.78
CA GLY A 21 41.23 -16.77 -35.67
C GLY A 21 40.87 -18.14 -35.10
N VAL A 22 39.75 -18.18 -34.38
CA VAL A 22 38.96 -19.39 -34.20
C VAL A 22 37.53 -19.00 -34.53
N THR A 23 37.05 -19.54 -35.65
CA THR A 23 35.67 -19.49 -36.12
C THR A 23 34.77 -20.28 -35.17
N ALA A 24 33.82 -19.61 -34.54
CA ALA A 24 32.64 -20.24 -33.94
C ALA A 24 31.41 -19.49 -34.45
N THR A 25 30.55 -20.27 -35.08
CA THR A 25 29.28 -19.94 -35.73
C THR A 25 28.40 -18.98 -34.92
N GLU A 26 27.97 -17.89 -35.57
CA GLU A 26 26.83 -17.06 -35.16
C GLU A 26 25.58 -17.96 -35.08
N GLY A 27 25.17 -18.28 -33.86
CA GLY A 27 23.85 -18.78 -33.55
C GLY A 27 23.00 -17.62 -33.06
N ASP A 28 21.86 -17.41 -33.70
CA ASP A 28 20.84 -16.42 -33.34
C ASP A 28 20.67 -16.30 -31.82
N ALA A 29 20.91 -15.10 -31.31
CA ALA A 29 20.51 -14.74 -29.96
C ALA A 29 18.98 -14.81 -29.89
N PRO A 30 18.38 -15.51 -28.91
CA PRO A 30 16.94 -15.50 -28.76
C PRO A 30 16.48 -14.08 -28.43
N GLU A 31 15.60 -13.56 -29.29
CA GLU A 31 14.90 -12.28 -29.14
C GLU A 31 14.53 -12.02 -27.68
N GLU A 32 14.97 -10.88 -27.17
CA GLU A 32 14.64 -10.40 -25.84
C GLU A 32 13.13 -10.22 -25.73
N ALA A 33 12.45 -11.16 -25.08
CA ALA A 33 11.06 -10.98 -24.69
C ALA A 33 10.99 -9.83 -23.68
N GLU A 34 10.70 -8.63 -24.19
CA GLU A 34 10.37 -7.46 -23.39
C GLU A 34 9.27 -7.85 -22.39
N SER A 35 9.57 -7.68 -21.10
CA SER A 35 8.58 -7.80 -20.04
C SER A 35 7.43 -6.84 -20.37
N ALA A 36 6.27 -7.37 -20.76
CA ALA A 36 5.10 -6.59 -21.11
C ALA A 36 4.76 -5.60 -19.99
N THR A 37 5.11 -4.34 -20.20
CA THR A 37 4.70 -3.25 -19.33
C THR A 37 3.24 -2.97 -19.65
N ALA A 38 2.33 -3.37 -18.78
CA ALA A 38 0.96 -2.90 -18.88
C ALA A 38 0.91 -1.44 -18.43
N GLU A 39 0.38 -0.59 -19.30
CA GLU A 39 -0.03 0.77 -18.96
C GLU A 39 -0.85 0.74 -17.65
N PRO A 40 -0.67 1.72 -16.75
CA PRO A 40 -1.57 1.84 -15.61
C PRO A 40 -3.01 1.84 -16.12
N VAL A 41 -3.92 1.16 -15.40
CA VAL A 41 -5.35 1.35 -15.63
C VAL A 41 -5.70 2.75 -15.13
N GLY A 42 -5.46 3.76 -15.96
CA GLY A 42 -5.65 5.15 -15.57
C GLY A 42 -4.97 6.09 -16.56
N PRO A 43 -5.69 7.07 -17.11
CA PRO A 43 -5.11 7.96 -18.11
C PRO A 43 -4.17 8.98 -17.42
N ALA A 44 -3.22 9.56 -18.17
CA ALA A 44 -2.20 10.50 -17.70
C ALA A 44 -2.70 11.51 -16.63
N LEU A 45 -2.29 11.37 -15.37
CA LEU A 45 -2.62 12.27 -14.24
C LEU A 45 -4.10 12.76 -14.22
N LEU A 46 -5.06 11.84 -14.29
CA LEU A 46 -6.47 12.18 -14.51
C LEU A 46 -7.41 11.97 -13.32
N TYR A 47 -6.91 11.92 -12.10
CA TYR A 47 -7.73 11.44 -10.98
C TYR A 47 -8.67 12.47 -10.32
N THR A 48 -8.66 13.75 -10.70
CA THR A 48 -9.63 14.73 -10.15
C THR A 48 -10.08 15.87 -11.09
N ARG A 49 -9.91 15.78 -12.42
CA ARG A 49 -10.47 16.79 -13.35
C ARG A 49 -12.00 16.84 -13.34
N GLU A 50 -12.67 15.90 -12.69
CA GLU A 50 -14.12 15.92 -12.40
C GLU A 50 -14.57 17.21 -11.69
N LEU A 51 -13.69 17.83 -10.89
CA LEU A 51 -13.99 19.03 -10.14
C LEU A 51 -12.96 20.12 -10.43
N THR A 52 -13.41 21.31 -10.80
CA THR A 52 -12.57 22.52 -10.80
C THR A 52 -12.13 22.85 -9.38
N ASP A 53 -11.07 23.63 -9.18
CA ASP A 53 -10.65 24.05 -7.83
C ASP A 53 -11.73 24.88 -7.13
N GLN A 54 -12.52 25.66 -7.88
CA GLN A 54 -13.65 26.43 -7.35
C GLN A 54 -14.79 25.53 -6.89
N ASP A 55 -15.16 24.52 -7.69
CA ASP A 55 -16.21 23.58 -7.32
C ASP A 55 -15.76 22.68 -6.18
N LEU A 56 -14.51 22.24 -6.18
CA LEU A 56 -13.94 21.51 -5.05
C LEU A 56 -13.99 22.34 -3.75
N ALA A 57 -13.65 23.63 -3.80
CA ALA A 57 -13.72 24.50 -2.62
C ALA A 57 -15.16 24.77 -2.17
N ARG A 58 -16.13 24.78 -3.10
CA ARG A 58 -17.56 24.87 -2.79
C ARG A 58 -18.05 23.59 -2.15
N THR A 59 -17.84 22.44 -2.78
CA THR A 59 -18.25 21.13 -2.25
C THR A 59 -17.57 20.83 -0.91
N PHE A 60 -16.29 21.19 -0.73
CA PHE A 60 -15.60 21.04 0.56
C PHE A 60 -16.30 21.80 1.70
N ARG A 61 -16.84 23.00 1.42
CA ARG A 61 -17.57 23.81 2.41
C ARG A 61 -19.00 23.34 2.61
N ASP A 62 -19.70 23.04 1.52
CA ASP A 62 -21.16 22.91 1.52
C ASP A 62 -21.62 21.45 1.62
N ASP A 63 -20.82 20.50 1.14
CA ASP A 63 -21.18 19.08 1.05
C ASP A 63 -19.93 18.16 1.08
N LEU A 64 -19.24 18.15 2.21
CA LEU A 64 -18.02 17.36 2.38
C LEU A 64 -18.24 15.85 2.15
N ALA A 65 -19.45 15.35 2.37
CA ALA A 65 -19.76 13.92 2.26
C ALA A 65 -19.73 13.42 0.80
N SER A 66 -20.19 14.23 -0.16
CA SER A 66 -20.23 13.82 -1.58
C SER A 66 -18.87 13.70 -2.25
N LEU A 67 -17.82 14.26 -1.65
CA LEU A 67 -16.43 14.07 -2.10
C LEU A 67 -15.97 12.60 -2.02
N GLY A 68 -16.69 11.77 -1.26
CA GLY A 68 -16.30 10.39 -0.98
C GLY A 68 -15.07 10.35 -0.07
N SER A 69 -14.42 9.19 0.01
CA SER A 69 -13.29 9.01 0.93
C SER A 69 -12.04 9.75 0.47
N VAL A 70 -11.40 10.50 1.36
CA VAL A 70 -10.23 11.35 1.05
C VAL A 70 -9.04 11.01 1.95
N SER A 71 -7.87 10.74 1.36
CA SER A 71 -6.61 10.49 2.05
C SER A 71 -5.83 11.79 2.17
N ILE A 72 -5.64 12.29 3.38
CA ILE A 72 -4.99 13.60 3.60
C ILE A 72 -3.66 13.39 4.31
N GLY A 73 -2.62 14.04 3.80
CA GLY A 73 -1.27 13.99 4.38
C GLY A 73 -0.53 12.68 4.11
N PHE A 74 0.39 12.35 5.01
CA PHE A 74 1.27 11.19 4.87
C PHE A 74 0.73 9.98 5.64
N ALA A 75 1.20 8.79 5.29
CA ALA A 75 0.78 7.56 5.97
C ALA A 75 1.07 7.55 7.48
N ASP A 76 2.09 8.30 7.93
CA ASP A 76 2.52 8.42 9.33
C ASP A 76 2.15 9.75 10.01
N ARG A 77 1.53 10.67 9.25
CA ARG A 77 1.09 12.00 9.68
C ARG A 77 -0.07 12.42 8.78
N GLY A 78 -1.18 11.70 8.88
CA GLY A 78 -2.30 11.84 7.97
C GLY A 78 -3.64 11.58 8.63
N ARG A 79 -4.69 11.72 7.84
CA ARG A 79 -6.08 11.47 8.25
C ARG A 79 -6.90 11.01 7.07
N VAL A 80 -8.12 10.56 7.36
CA VAL A 80 -9.09 10.16 6.33
C VAL A 80 -10.37 10.94 6.55
N LEU A 81 -10.93 11.49 5.48
CA LEU A 81 -12.30 11.97 5.46
C LEU A 81 -13.19 10.91 4.82
N ASN A 82 -14.43 10.77 5.31
CA ASN A 82 -15.43 9.84 4.79
C ASN A 82 -14.87 8.41 4.59
N ALA A 83 -14.12 7.90 5.57
CA ALA A 83 -13.56 6.56 5.46
C ALA A 83 -14.66 5.51 5.35
N VAL A 84 -14.37 4.48 4.56
CA VAL A 84 -15.23 3.32 4.35
C VAL A 84 -14.77 2.22 5.29
N GLN A 85 -15.71 1.57 5.98
CA GLN A 85 -15.42 0.38 6.77
C GLN A 85 -15.30 -0.83 5.85
N MET A 86 -14.35 -1.71 6.13
CA MET A 86 -14.26 -3.00 5.45
C MET A 86 -15.59 -3.76 5.62
N PRO A 87 -16.24 -4.19 4.52
CA PRO A 87 -17.49 -4.93 4.60
C PRO A 87 -17.27 -6.35 5.13
N GLN A 88 -18.38 -7.04 5.42
CA GLN A 88 -18.36 -8.48 5.70
C GLN A 88 -18.43 -9.26 4.39
N ASP A 89 -17.68 -10.36 4.31
CA ASP A 89 -17.68 -11.28 3.17
C ASP A 89 -17.05 -12.62 3.61
N PRO A 90 -17.50 -13.78 3.09
CA PRO A 90 -16.90 -15.08 3.41
C PRO A 90 -15.41 -15.19 3.07
N ALA A 91 -14.89 -14.38 2.15
CA ALA A 91 -13.50 -14.44 1.73
C ALA A 91 -12.51 -13.88 2.77
N TRP A 92 -12.96 -13.16 3.82
CA TRP A 92 -12.08 -12.66 4.87
C TRP A 92 -12.73 -12.56 6.25
N ILE A 93 -11.88 -12.46 7.27
CA ILE A 93 -12.23 -12.16 8.65
C ILE A 93 -11.57 -10.84 9.03
N VAL A 94 -12.38 -9.89 9.50
CA VAL A 94 -11.90 -8.63 10.08
C VAL A 94 -11.65 -8.83 11.57
N GLU A 95 -10.38 -8.93 11.99
CA GLU A 95 -10.02 -9.21 13.38
C GLU A 95 -10.33 -8.02 14.30
N ARG A 96 -10.29 -6.80 13.76
CA ARG A 96 -10.50 -5.55 14.52
C ARG A 96 -11.46 -4.59 13.82
N PRO A 97 -12.78 -4.85 13.86
CA PRO A 97 -13.77 -4.05 13.12
C PRO A 97 -13.76 -2.55 13.44
N ASN A 98 -13.37 -2.17 14.66
CA ASN A 98 -13.28 -0.79 15.11
C ASN A 98 -12.14 0.02 14.48
N VAL A 99 -11.17 -0.64 13.84
CA VAL A 99 -10.03 -0.02 13.15
C VAL A 99 -9.85 -0.62 11.74
N ALA A 100 -10.97 -0.98 11.12
CA ALA A 100 -11.05 -1.50 9.77
C ALA A 100 -11.57 -0.45 8.78
N TYR A 101 -11.10 0.79 8.89
CA TYR A 101 -11.52 1.90 8.04
C TYR A 101 -10.38 2.41 7.16
N ALA A 102 -10.70 2.71 5.91
CA ALA A 102 -9.76 3.23 4.93
C ALA A 102 -10.46 4.03 3.83
N THR A 103 -9.70 4.47 2.82
CA THR A 103 -10.29 4.98 1.59
C THR A 103 -11.06 3.88 0.87
N ARG A 104 -12.08 4.26 0.09
CA ARG A 104 -12.86 3.34 -0.75
C ARG A 104 -11.95 2.53 -1.66
N GLU A 105 -11.01 3.18 -2.35
CA GLU A 105 -10.02 2.52 -3.21
C GLU A 105 -9.23 1.43 -2.47
N THR A 106 -8.82 1.69 -1.22
CA THR A 106 -8.12 0.71 -0.39
C THR A 106 -9.02 -0.46 0.00
N ILE A 107 -10.26 -0.18 0.42
CA ILE A 107 -11.23 -1.22 0.79
C ILE A 107 -11.58 -2.10 -0.41
N ASP A 108 -11.82 -1.49 -1.57
CA ASP A 108 -12.17 -2.20 -2.80
C ASP A 108 -10.99 -3.07 -3.28
N ALA A 109 -9.76 -2.56 -3.22
CA ALA A 109 -8.55 -3.32 -3.54
C ALA A 109 -8.36 -4.55 -2.61
N LEU A 110 -8.55 -4.38 -1.30
CA LEU A 110 -8.49 -5.48 -0.33
C LEU A 110 -9.56 -6.53 -0.62
N ALA A 111 -10.81 -6.10 -0.84
CA ALA A 111 -11.92 -7.00 -1.13
C ALA A 111 -11.69 -7.79 -2.44
N GLN A 112 -11.18 -7.12 -3.48
CA GLN A 112 -10.84 -7.74 -4.75
C GLN A 112 -9.78 -8.84 -4.57
N VAL A 113 -8.68 -8.52 -3.89
CA VAL A 113 -7.57 -9.45 -3.67
C VAL A 113 -8.01 -10.65 -2.82
N PHE A 114 -8.76 -10.43 -1.74
CA PHE A 114 -9.25 -11.53 -0.92
C PHE A 114 -10.21 -12.44 -1.67
N ARG A 115 -11.11 -11.88 -2.49
CA ARG A 115 -11.98 -12.67 -3.37
C ARG A 115 -11.18 -13.42 -4.43
N SER A 116 -10.11 -12.83 -4.97
CA SER A 116 -9.22 -13.51 -5.93
C SER A 116 -8.56 -14.73 -5.31
N VAL A 117 -7.99 -14.60 -4.11
CA VAL A 117 -7.42 -15.73 -3.36
C VAL A 117 -8.48 -16.77 -3.02
N HIS A 118 -9.65 -16.34 -2.53
CA HIS A 118 -10.74 -17.26 -2.16
C HIS A 118 -11.27 -18.04 -3.36
N ARG A 119 -11.45 -17.42 -4.53
CA ARG A 119 -11.82 -18.13 -5.77
C ARG A 119 -10.79 -19.17 -6.17
N ARG A 120 -9.51 -18.88 -5.98
CA ARG A 120 -8.42 -19.82 -6.31
C ARG A 120 -8.28 -20.95 -5.29
N PHE A 121 -8.60 -20.69 -4.03
CA PHE A 121 -8.52 -21.66 -2.94
C PHE A 121 -9.83 -21.69 -2.14
N PRO A 122 -10.93 -22.22 -2.72
CA PRO A 122 -12.26 -22.16 -2.10
C PRO A 122 -12.36 -22.93 -0.78
N ALA A 123 -11.52 -23.96 -0.60
CA ALA A 123 -11.43 -24.73 0.63
C ALA A 123 -10.51 -24.11 1.71
N SER A 124 -9.81 -23.02 1.40
CA SER A 124 -8.95 -22.33 2.38
C SER A 124 -9.78 -21.59 3.40
N ALA A 125 -9.29 -21.51 4.64
CA ALA A 125 -9.76 -20.51 5.58
C ALA A 125 -9.71 -19.08 4.96
N PRO A 126 -10.61 -18.18 5.40
CA PRO A 126 -10.65 -16.80 4.91
C PRO A 126 -9.35 -16.03 5.18
N ALA A 127 -9.07 -15.02 4.37
CA ALA A 127 -7.98 -14.08 4.63
C ALA A 127 -8.21 -13.38 5.98
N ARG A 128 -7.15 -13.11 6.75
CA ARG A 128 -7.27 -12.37 8.01
C ARG A 128 -6.78 -10.94 7.85
N LEU A 129 -7.68 -9.99 8.04
CA LEU A 129 -7.39 -8.56 8.01
C LEU A 129 -7.31 -8.04 9.45
N SER A 130 -6.13 -7.57 9.86
CA SER A 130 -5.88 -7.14 11.23
C SER A 130 -6.15 -5.64 11.42
N HIS A 131 -5.13 -4.78 11.28
CA HIS A 131 -5.27 -3.32 11.40
C HIS A 131 -5.32 -2.67 10.03
N VAL A 132 -6.26 -1.76 9.82
CA VAL A 132 -6.33 -0.93 8.60
C VAL A 132 -6.15 0.54 8.95
N GLY A 133 -7.03 1.07 9.81
CA GLY A 133 -7.05 2.48 10.14
C GLY A 133 -8.28 2.82 10.99
N ALA A 134 -8.19 3.88 11.79
CA ALA A 134 -9.35 4.43 12.47
C ALA A 134 -10.28 5.13 11.46
N ARG A 135 -11.55 5.31 11.83
CA ARG A 135 -12.58 5.97 11.01
C ARG A 135 -12.15 7.32 10.45
N ASP A 136 -11.39 8.08 11.22
CA ASP A 136 -10.92 9.42 10.83
C ASP A 136 -9.40 9.42 10.52
N GLY A 137 -8.78 8.24 10.46
CA GLY A 137 -7.34 8.09 10.34
C GLY A 137 -6.57 8.53 11.59
N GLY A 138 -5.41 9.15 11.41
CA GLY A 138 -4.54 9.61 12.51
C GLY A 138 -3.80 8.48 13.23
N ASN A 139 -3.02 8.86 14.24
CA ASN A 139 -2.10 7.96 14.94
C ASN A 139 -2.81 6.73 15.53
N LEU A 140 -2.39 5.54 15.10
CA LEU A 140 -2.93 4.26 15.52
C LEU A 140 -1.86 3.43 16.25
N ARG A 141 -1.81 3.51 17.58
CA ARG A 141 -0.85 2.69 18.36
C ARG A 141 -1.09 1.18 18.12
N PRO A 142 -0.04 0.35 18.01
CA PRO A 142 1.39 0.70 18.12
C PRO A 142 2.05 1.16 16.81
N HIS A 143 1.27 1.26 15.74
CA HIS A 143 1.74 1.54 14.39
C HIS A 143 2.21 2.98 14.22
N ARG A 144 3.24 3.17 13.40
CA ARG A 144 3.68 4.51 12.98
C ARG A 144 2.83 5.02 11.81
N SER A 145 2.43 4.14 10.90
CA SER A 145 1.58 4.41 9.73
C SER A 145 0.08 4.16 10.02
N HIS A 146 -0.74 3.79 9.02
CA HIS A 146 -2.19 3.58 9.11
C HIS A 146 -3.01 4.84 9.38
N GLN A 147 -2.40 6.02 9.17
CA GLN A 147 -3.05 7.27 9.51
C GLN A 147 -3.87 7.85 8.36
N SER A 148 -3.48 7.58 7.11
CA SER A 148 -4.10 8.17 5.92
C SER A 148 -5.07 7.23 5.20
N GLY A 149 -5.45 6.10 5.82
CA GLY A 149 -6.43 5.16 5.25
C GLY A 149 -5.95 4.43 3.99
N ARG A 150 -4.65 4.21 3.87
CA ARG A 150 -4.03 3.53 2.72
C ARG A 150 -3.21 2.32 3.11
N ASP A 151 -3.10 2.02 4.40
CA ASP A 151 -2.32 0.88 4.90
C ASP A 151 -3.25 -0.22 5.43
N ALA A 152 -2.81 -1.47 5.35
CA ALA A 152 -3.51 -2.61 5.93
C ALA A 152 -2.53 -3.73 6.31
N ASP A 153 -2.76 -4.34 7.47
CA ASP A 153 -2.05 -5.53 7.93
C ASP A 153 -2.86 -6.79 7.58
N ILE A 154 -2.27 -7.66 6.77
CA ILE A 154 -2.88 -8.90 6.28
C ILE A 154 -2.10 -10.09 6.86
N GLY A 155 -2.77 -10.92 7.65
CA GLY A 155 -2.15 -12.10 8.27
C GLY A 155 -1.76 -13.16 7.25
N LEU A 156 -0.70 -13.92 7.53
CA LEU A 156 -0.29 -15.03 6.67
C LEU A 156 -1.31 -16.19 6.68
N PHE A 157 -1.45 -16.85 5.53
CA PHE A 157 -2.09 -18.17 5.45
C PHE A 157 -1.15 -19.25 6.00
N TYR A 158 -1.70 -20.22 6.71
CA TYR A 158 -0.93 -21.29 7.35
C TYR A 158 -1.41 -22.65 6.88
N ARG A 159 -0.51 -23.63 6.84
CA ARG A 159 -0.87 -25.02 6.51
C ARG A 159 -1.88 -25.54 7.55
N GLY A 160 -2.94 -26.19 7.09
CA GLY A 160 -4.00 -26.70 7.95
C GLY A 160 -4.84 -25.62 8.65
N ASP A 161 -4.77 -24.36 8.19
CA ASP A 161 -5.65 -23.25 8.61
C ASP A 161 -5.62 -22.86 10.09
N ARG A 162 -4.58 -23.28 10.80
CA ARG A 162 -4.38 -22.98 12.22
C ARG A 162 -3.35 -21.88 12.40
N ILE A 163 -3.69 -20.87 13.21
CA ILE A 163 -2.75 -19.82 13.62
C ILE A 163 -1.69 -20.48 14.53
N PRO A 164 -0.39 -20.42 14.17
CA PRO A 164 0.62 -21.08 14.97
C PRO A 164 0.88 -20.33 16.29
N PRO A 165 1.23 -21.04 17.38
CA PRO A 165 1.56 -20.44 18.67
C PRO A 165 2.64 -19.35 18.59
N ARG A 166 2.73 -18.49 19.61
CA ARG A 166 3.81 -17.49 19.69
C ARG A 166 5.18 -18.19 19.69
N GLY A 167 6.18 -17.55 19.08
CA GLY A 167 7.55 -18.06 19.02
C GLY A 167 7.82 -19.04 17.87
N VAL A 168 6.78 -19.63 17.27
CA VAL A 168 6.94 -20.47 16.08
C VAL A 168 7.39 -19.63 14.89
N ALA A 169 8.48 -20.05 14.24
CA ALA A 169 8.98 -19.46 13.01
C ALA A 169 7.91 -19.54 11.92
N ARG A 170 7.38 -18.39 11.47
CA ARG A 170 6.24 -18.37 10.54
C ARG A 170 6.62 -18.89 9.16
N GLU A 171 7.87 -18.67 8.76
CA GLU A 171 8.47 -19.15 7.51
C GLU A 171 8.42 -20.68 7.36
N SER A 172 8.39 -21.44 8.45
CA SER A 172 8.37 -22.91 8.40
C SER A 172 6.96 -23.51 8.37
N VAL A 173 5.93 -22.73 8.70
CA VAL A 173 4.54 -23.22 8.87
C VAL A 173 3.52 -22.51 7.96
N MET A 174 3.91 -21.39 7.35
CA MET A 174 3.08 -20.70 6.37
C MET A 174 2.77 -21.58 5.15
N ASP A 175 1.64 -21.32 4.51
CA ASP A 175 1.29 -21.94 3.24
C ASP A 175 1.89 -21.12 2.07
N PRO A 176 2.89 -21.65 1.35
CA PRO A 176 3.55 -20.86 0.32
C PRO A 176 2.64 -20.56 -0.87
N ALA A 177 1.73 -21.48 -1.24
CA ALA A 177 0.84 -21.32 -2.39
C ALA A 177 -0.18 -20.20 -2.19
N ARG A 178 -0.81 -20.17 -1.02
CA ARG A 178 -1.85 -19.19 -0.69
C ARG A 178 -1.26 -17.81 -0.42
N ASN A 179 -0.13 -17.74 0.28
CA ASN A 179 0.56 -16.47 0.51
C ASN A 179 1.18 -15.92 -0.79
N TRP A 180 1.66 -16.78 -1.70
CA TRP A 180 2.10 -16.34 -3.02
C TRP A 180 0.94 -15.80 -3.85
N ALA A 181 -0.21 -16.49 -3.85
CA ALA A 181 -1.39 -15.99 -4.56
C ALA A 181 -1.87 -14.63 -4.03
N LEU A 182 -1.85 -14.44 -2.70
CA LEU A 182 -2.14 -13.15 -2.07
C LEU A 182 -1.15 -12.07 -2.54
N LEU A 183 0.15 -12.35 -2.45
CA LEU A 183 1.20 -11.40 -2.84
C LEU A 183 1.10 -11.04 -4.33
N ARG A 184 0.91 -12.04 -5.18
CA ARG A 184 0.75 -11.86 -6.63
C ARG A 184 -0.47 -11.02 -6.95
N ALA A 185 -1.64 -11.32 -6.35
CA ALA A 185 -2.87 -10.56 -6.56
C ALA A 185 -2.71 -9.09 -6.12
N LEU A 186 -2.05 -8.82 -4.98
CA LEU A 186 -1.73 -7.45 -4.56
C LEU A 186 -0.95 -6.69 -5.65
N ILE A 187 0.03 -7.34 -6.27
CA ILE A 187 0.91 -6.72 -7.27
C ILE A 187 0.22 -6.58 -8.63
N THR A 188 -0.51 -7.60 -9.09
CA THR A 188 -1.03 -7.66 -10.46
C THR A 188 -2.46 -7.14 -10.62
N GLU A 189 -3.22 -7.07 -9.53
CA GLU A 189 -4.64 -6.69 -9.58
C GLU A 189 -4.93 -5.33 -8.94
N THR A 190 -3.96 -4.70 -8.27
CA THR A 190 -4.16 -3.45 -7.53
C THR A 190 -3.05 -2.43 -7.77
N ASP A 191 -3.28 -1.19 -7.34
CA ASP A 191 -2.26 -0.13 -7.32
C ASP A 191 -1.57 -0.13 -5.96
N VAL A 192 -0.83 -1.20 -5.67
CA VAL A 192 -0.03 -1.31 -4.45
C VAL A 192 1.23 -0.45 -4.54
N GLN A 193 1.50 0.32 -3.50
CA GLN A 193 2.68 1.17 -3.39
C GLN A 193 3.85 0.46 -2.70
N LEU A 194 3.55 -0.31 -1.66
CA LEU A 194 4.56 -0.93 -0.79
C LEU A 194 3.98 -2.15 -0.09
N ILE A 195 4.78 -3.21 0.01
CA ILE A 195 4.49 -4.39 0.82
C ILE A 195 5.69 -4.62 1.73
N LEU A 196 5.49 -4.61 3.05
CA LEU A 196 6.53 -4.90 4.03
C LEU A 196 6.29 -6.28 4.63
N VAL A 197 7.32 -7.12 4.58
CA VAL A 197 7.31 -8.46 5.16
C VAL A 197 8.74 -8.92 5.47
N ASP A 198 8.93 -9.78 6.46
CA ASP A 198 10.27 -10.25 6.86
C ASP A 198 10.97 -11.01 5.73
N LYS A 199 12.30 -10.88 5.63
CA LYS A 199 13.10 -11.43 4.54
C LYS A 199 13.06 -12.97 4.50
N ARG A 200 12.80 -13.62 5.63
CA ARG A 200 12.66 -15.09 5.69
C ARG A 200 11.38 -15.55 5.00
N ILE A 201 10.28 -14.80 5.17
CA ILE A 201 9.03 -15.02 4.46
C ILE A 201 9.23 -14.76 2.96
N GLN A 202 9.92 -13.68 2.59
CA GLN A 202 10.27 -13.40 1.19
C GLN A 202 11.04 -14.57 0.56
N ALA A 203 12.03 -15.13 1.26
CA ALA A 203 12.82 -16.26 0.74
C ALA A 203 11.96 -17.51 0.47
N VAL A 204 10.95 -17.78 1.29
CA VAL A 204 9.99 -18.88 1.06
C VAL A 204 9.14 -18.59 -0.18
N LEU A 205 8.63 -17.37 -0.31
CA LEU A 205 7.79 -16.96 -1.43
C LEU A 205 8.54 -16.94 -2.77
N ILE A 206 9.77 -16.41 -2.80
CA ILE A 206 10.63 -16.41 -3.99
C ILE A 206 10.91 -17.84 -4.44
N ARG A 207 11.29 -18.73 -3.51
CA ARG A 207 11.56 -20.14 -3.83
C ARG A 207 10.33 -20.83 -4.40
N TYR A 208 9.16 -20.61 -3.79
CA TYR A 208 7.91 -21.17 -4.27
C TYR A 208 7.54 -20.62 -5.65
N ALA A 209 7.64 -19.31 -5.86
CA ALA A 209 7.35 -18.66 -7.13
C ALA A 209 8.21 -19.22 -8.27
N LEU A 210 9.53 -19.33 -8.05
CA LEU A 210 10.45 -19.95 -9.02
C LEU A 210 10.08 -21.41 -9.29
N ALA A 211 9.74 -22.19 -8.26
CA ALA A 211 9.37 -23.59 -8.40
C ALA A 211 8.10 -23.81 -9.23
N ILE A 212 7.17 -22.85 -9.26
CA ILE A 212 5.96 -22.89 -10.11
C ILE A 212 6.12 -22.18 -11.46
N GLY A 213 7.35 -21.80 -11.81
CA GLY A 213 7.70 -21.18 -13.09
C GLY A 213 7.31 -19.71 -13.21
N GLU A 214 7.39 -18.93 -12.14
CA GLU A 214 7.37 -17.46 -12.25
C GLU A 214 8.72 -16.95 -12.76
N ASP A 215 8.69 -15.90 -13.58
CA ASP A 215 9.89 -15.36 -14.22
C ASP A 215 10.84 -14.72 -13.19
N ALA A 216 12.11 -15.14 -13.21
CA ALA A 216 13.11 -14.69 -12.25
C ALA A 216 13.43 -13.19 -12.39
N ARG A 217 13.35 -12.62 -13.60
CA ARG A 217 13.61 -11.19 -13.82
C ARG A 217 12.49 -10.35 -13.21
N TRP A 218 11.24 -10.73 -13.45
CA TRP A 218 10.06 -10.10 -12.84
C TRP A 218 10.11 -10.19 -11.31
N LEU A 219 10.48 -11.35 -10.74
CA LEU A 219 10.70 -11.49 -9.30
C LEU A 219 11.78 -10.51 -8.78
N GLY A 220 12.87 -10.34 -9.52
CA GLY A 220 13.92 -9.36 -9.21
C GLY A 220 13.47 -7.90 -9.29
N GLN A 221 12.42 -7.59 -10.07
CA GLN A 221 11.83 -6.25 -10.16
C GLN A 221 10.87 -5.96 -9.00
N ILE A 222 10.17 -6.96 -8.46
CA ILE A 222 9.20 -6.75 -7.37
C ILE A 222 9.86 -6.81 -5.98
N PHE A 223 10.76 -7.77 -5.74
CA PHE A 223 11.43 -7.95 -4.44
C PHE A 223 12.59 -6.95 -4.30
N GLY A 224 12.67 -6.28 -3.14
CA GLY A 224 13.59 -5.18 -2.89
C GLY A 224 13.06 -3.80 -3.31
N ARG A 225 12.02 -3.74 -4.17
CA ARG A 225 11.39 -2.50 -4.62
C ARG A 225 9.98 -2.33 -4.06
N ILE A 226 9.02 -3.12 -4.52
CA ILE A 226 7.63 -3.11 -4.03
C ILE A 226 7.54 -3.93 -2.73
N VAL A 227 8.11 -5.14 -2.74
CA VAL A 227 8.15 -6.03 -1.57
C VAL A 227 9.47 -5.81 -0.83
N ARG A 228 9.41 -5.20 0.35
CA ARG A 228 10.60 -4.75 1.10
C ARG A 228 10.70 -5.42 2.45
N HIS A 229 11.94 -5.67 2.87
CA HIS A 229 12.21 -6.26 4.17
C HIS A 229 11.81 -5.31 5.30
N ALA A 230 11.05 -5.84 6.26
CA ALA A 230 10.87 -5.19 7.56
C ALA A 230 10.94 -6.21 8.71
N ARG A 231 11.86 -6.00 9.65
CA ARG A 231 12.26 -6.98 10.69
C ARG A 231 11.13 -7.41 11.64
N SER A 232 10.13 -6.55 11.88
CA SER A 232 8.98 -6.83 12.75
C SER A 232 7.79 -7.47 12.04
N HIS A 233 7.84 -7.66 10.72
CA HIS A 233 6.71 -8.09 9.90
C HIS A 233 6.82 -9.59 9.60
N ARG A 234 6.88 -10.39 10.66
CA ARG A 234 7.17 -11.83 10.57
C ARG A 234 5.93 -12.70 10.40
N ASP A 235 4.75 -12.16 10.68
CA ASP A 235 3.48 -12.89 10.76
C ASP A 235 2.35 -12.26 9.93
N HIS A 236 2.64 -11.17 9.23
CA HIS A 236 1.72 -10.45 8.37
C HIS A 236 2.46 -9.73 7.24
N PHE A 237 1.71 -9.39 6.19
CA PHE A 237 2.06 -8.38 5.21
C PHE A 237 1.51 -7.03 5.67
N HIS A 238 2.36 -6.02 5.84
CA HIS A 238 1.90 -4.63 5.88
C HIS A 238 1.85 -4.14 4.44
N VAL A 239 0.68 -3.74 3.98
CA VAL A 239 0.45 -3.30 2.60
C VAL A 239 0.07 -1.83 2.59
N ARG A 240 0.60 -1.07 1.65
CA ARG A 240 0.18 0.31 1.37
C ARG A 240 -0.28 0.44 -0.08
N PHE A 241 -1.43 1.07 -0.29
CA PHE A 241 -2.00 1.34 -1.61
C PHE A 241 -1.77 2.79 -2.05
N TYR A 242 -1.76 3.02 -3.36
CA TYR A 242 -1.73 4.36 -3.92
C TYR A 242 -3.05 5.10 -3.67
N ALA A 243 -4.23 4.51 -3.92
CA ALA A 243 -5.51 5.24 -3.80
C ALA A 243 -5.46 6.63 -4.50
N PRO A 244 -5.16 6.67 -5.81
CA PRO A 244 -4.83 7.90 -6.53
C PRO A 244 -5.86 9.00 -6.42
N ARG A 245 -7.14 8.68 -6.60
CA ARG A 245 -8.21 9.67 -6.54
C ARG A 245 -8.28 10.28 -5.16
N SER A 246 -8.25 9.43 -4.13
CA SER A 246 -8.33 9.86 -2.75
C SER A 246 -7.12 10.70 -2.30
N GLN A 247 -5.91 10.35 -2.75
CA GLN A 247 -4.69 11.12 -2.46
C GLN A 247 -4.68 12.48 -3.18
N GLU A 248 -5.03 12.50 -4.47
CA GLU A 248 -5.02 13.75 -5.25
C GLU A 248 -6.08 14.73 -4.71
N LEU A 249 -7.26 14.22 -4.38
CA LEU A 249 -8.30 15.01 -3.74
C LEU A 249 -7.84 15.55 -2.38
N GLY A 250 -7.17 14.72 -1.57
CA GLY A 250 -6.60 15.13 -0.30
C GLY A 250 -5.53 16.20 -0.44
N ARG A 251 -4.66 16.09 -1.45
CA ARG A 251 -3.67 17.10 -1.80
C ARG A 251 -4.33 18.44 -2.15
N ARG A 252 -5.41 18.44 -2.93
CA ARG A 252 -6.14 19.66 -3.33
C ARG A 252 -6.95 20.28 -2.19
N ILE A 253 -7.50 19.46 -1.29
CA ILE A 253 -8.26 19.92 -0.11
C ILE A 253 -7.36 20.42 1.02
N GLN A 254 -6.14 19.87 1.16
CA GLN A 254 -5.28 20.16 2.31
C GLN A 254 -4.98 21.67 2.51
N PRO A 255 -4.77 22.50 1.46
CA PRO A 255 -4.68 23.96 1.60
C PRO A 255 -5.99 24.61 2.08
N LEU A 256 -7.14 24.08 1.67
CA LEU A 256 -8.46 24.61 2.07
C LEU A 256 -8.73 24.40 3.56
N LEU A 257 -8.18 23.33 4.15
CA LEU A 257 -8.21 23.12 5.61
C LEU A 257 -7.56 24.29 6.36
N ALA A 258 -6.49 24.87 5.81
CA ALA A 258 -5.76 25.96 6.45
C ALA A 258 -6.50 27.30 6.38
N LEU A 259 -7.38 27.49 5.40
CA LEU A 259 -8.14 28.73 5.17
C LEU A 259 -9.37 28.88 6.09
N GLY A 260 -9.79 27.82 6.77
CA GLY A 260 -10.79 27.86 7.84
C GLY A 260 -10.15 27.55 9.21
N PRO A 261 -9.75 28.55 10.02
CA PRO A 261 -9.22 28.29 11.37
C PRO A 261 -10.25 27.67 12.31
N ASP A 262 -11.55 27.83 12.03
CA ASP A 262 -12.64 27.09 12.69
C ASP A 262 -12.85 25.66 12.11
N ASP A 263 -12.31 25.38 10.92
CA ASP A 263 -12.46 24.12 10.16
C ASP A 263 -11.20 23.23 10.16
N ASN A 264 -10.10 23.71 10.75
CA ASN A 264 -8.98 22.85 11.14
C ASN A 264 -9.44 21.96 12.30
N VAL A 265 -10.27 20.96 12.01
CA VAL A 265 -10.87 20.11 13.03
C VAL A 265 -10.23 18.73 13.00
N VAL A 266 -9.98 18.19 14.19
CA VAL A 266 -9.64 16.78 14.42
C VAL A 266 -10.84 16.14 15.09
N LEU A 267 -11.42 15.12 14.48
CA LEU A 267 -12.43 14.29 15.15
C LEU A 267 -11.74 13.38 16.16
N HIS A 268 -12.17 13.43 17.42
CA HIS A 268 -11.58 12.71 18.54
C HIS A 268 -12.61 11.84 19.24
N LEU A 269 -12.40 10.53 19.24
CA LEU A 269 -13.19 9.58 20.00
C LEU A 269 -12.82 9.61 21.49
N VAL A 270 -13.76 10.02 22.34
CA VAL A 270 -13.59 10.05 23.80
C VAL A 270 -13.37 8.64 24.34
N ARG A 271 -12.25 8.45 25.05
CA ARG A 271 -11.92 7.22 25.77
C ARG A 271 -12.02 7.42 27.28
N SER A 272 -11.97 6.31 28.02
CA SER A 272 -12.01 6.33 29.49
C SER A 272 -10.91 7.22 30.06
N GLY A 273 -11.30 8.07 31.01
CA GLY A 273 -10.41 9.03 31.68
C GLY A 273 -10.09 10.30 30.89
N ASN A 274 -10.65 10.53 29.70
CA ASN A 274 -10.41 11.77 28.95
C ASN A 274 -11.30 12.92 29.43
N THR A 275 -10.71 14.10 29.57
CA THR A 275 -11.42 15.34 29.88
C THR A 275 -11.24 16.37 28.76
N LEU A 276 -12.21 17.28 28.61
CA LEU A 276 -12.10 18.38 27.64
C LEU A 276 -10.82 19.20 27.83
N GLY A 277 -10.36 19.38 29.07
CA GLY A 277 -9.12 20.10 29.38
C GLY A 277 -7.87 19.40 28.86
N GLN A 278 -7.77 18.08 29.09
CA GLN A 278 -6.66 17.28 28.55
C GLN A 278 -6.67 17.24 27.03
N LEU A 279 -7.85 17.15 26.43
CA LEU A 279 -8.01 17.19 24.98
C LEU A 279 -7.62 18.56 24.41
N ALA A 280 -8.07 19.65 25.03
CA ALA A 280 -7.70 21.01 24.64
C ALA A 280 -6.17 21.21 24.69
N ALA A 281 -5.52 20.78 25.76
CA ALA A 281 -4.06 20.85 25.90
C ALA A 281 -3.35 20.01 24.83
N ARG A 282 -3.80 18.78 24.61
CA ARG A 282 -3.22 17.86 23.61
C ARG A 282 -3.28 18.41 22.19
N TYR A 283 -4.41 19.00 21.83
CA TYR A 283 -4.69 19.47 20.48
C TYR A 283 -4.39 20.96 20.29
N LYS A 284 -3.72 21.60 21.26
CA LYS A 284 -3.36 23.01 21.24
C LYS A 284 -4.56 23.90 20.88
N THR A 285 -5.67 23.68 21.58
CA THR A 285 -6.91 24.44 21.43
C THR A 285 -7.50 24.82 22.79
N SER A 286 -8.70 25.39 22.82
CA SER A 286 -9.39 25.73 24.06
C SER A 286 -10.60 24.83 24.30
N VAL A 287 -10.91 24.60 25.58
CA VAL A 287 -12.13 23.89 26.00
C VAL A 287 -13.38 24.55 25.42
N VAL A 288 -13.38 25.89 25.36
CA VAL A 288 -14.48 26.68 24.78
C VAL A 288 -14.66 26.38 23.29
N ALA A 289 -13.57 26.30 22.53
CA ALA A 289 -13.61 25.96 21.10
C ALA A 289 -14.15 24.55 20.86
N ILE A 290 -13.66 23.55 21.62
CA ILE A 290 -14.17 22.17 21.54
C ILE A 290 -15.68 22.14 21.89
N ARG A 291 -16.10 22.86 22.93
CA ARG A 291 -17.51 22.89 23.32
C ARG A 291 -18.40 23.55 22.27
N LYS A 292 -17.96 24.68 21.71
CA LYS A 292 -18.66 25.38 20.62
C LYS A 292 -18.80 24.47 19.40
N ALA A 293 -17.71 23.81 18.97
CA ALA A 293 -17.70 22.91 17.82
C ALA A 293 -18.60 21.68 17.99
N ASN A 294 -18.83 21.22 19.23
CA ASN A 294 -19.64 20.05 19.53
C ASN A 294 -21.01 20.36 20.16
N ARG A 295 -21.40 21.65 20.20
CA ARG A 295 -22.65 22.11 20.84
C ARG A 295 -22.81 21.64 22.29
N ILE A 296 -21.71 21.55 23.04
CA ILE A 296 -21.67 21.09 24.44
C ILE A 296 -21.91 22.25 25.40
N GLN A 297 -23.06 22.23 26.09
CA GLN A 297 -23.46 23.25 27.06
C GLN A 297 -22.94 22.93 28.48
N GLY A 298 -22.74 23.95 29.31
CA GLY A 298 -22.37 23.81 30.74
C GLY A 298 -21.23 22.83 31.12
N ARG A 299 -21.40 22.16 32.27
CA ARG A 299 -20.51 21.12 32.83
C ARG A 299 -20.84 19.71 32.28
N SER A 300 -21.31 19.58 31.04
CA SER A 300 -21.66 18.27 30.48
C SER A 300 -20.47 17.30 30.50
N VAL A 301 -20.72 16.10 31.02
CA VAL A 301 -19.74 15.01 31.12
C VAL A 301 -19.56 14.38 29.74
N LEU A 302 -18.32 14.12 29.35
CA LEU A 302 -18.02 13.42 28.10
C LEU A 302 -18.48 11.96 28.19
N ARG A 303 -19.17 11.48 27.16
CA ARG A 303 -19.60 10.08 27.08
C ARG A 303 -18.51 9.24 26.44
N LEU A 304 -18.26 8.05 26.97
CA LEU A 304 -17.36 7.09 26.33
C LEU A 304 -17.87 6.77 24.92
N GLY A 305 -16.98 6.80 23.93
CA GLY A 305 -17.34 6.57 22.53
C GLY A 305 -17.96 7.78 21.82
N GLN A 306 -18.05 8.95 22.47
CA GLN A 306 -18.47 10.19 21.84
C GLN A 306 -17.40 10.70 20.87
N HIS A 307 -17.78 11.07 19.64
CA HIS A 307 -16.89 11.78 18.73
C HIS A 307 -16.95 13.28 19.01
N LEU A 308 -15.78 13.90 19.18
CA LEU A 308 -15.62 15.33 19.38
C LEU A 308 -14.92 15.97 18.19
N VAL A 309 -15.53 16.97 17.60
CA VAL A 309 -14.91 17.92 16.68
C VAL A 309 -13.97 18.83 17.48
N ILE A 310 -12.67 18.66 17.34
CA ILE A 310 -11.66 19.45 18.05
C ILE A 310 -11.02 20.44 17.07
N PRO A 311 -11.38 21.74 17.13
CA PRO A 311 -10.70 22.77 16.35
C PRO A 311 -9.25 22.85 16.82
N VAL A 312 -8.26 22.72 15.96
CA VAL A 312 -6.85 22.93 16.26
C VAL A 312 -6.48 24.36 15.86
N ARG A 313 -5.97 25.14 16.83
CA ARG A 313 -5.60 26.55 16.59
C ARG A 313 -4.25 26.72 15.88
N SER A 314 -3.64 25.62 15.48
CA SER A 314 -2.45 25.72 14.63
C SER A 314 -2.97 25.95 13.23
N ASN A 315 -2.78 27.16 12.69
CA ASN A 315 -2.70 27.31 11.25
C ASN A 315 -1.81 26.17 10.77
N CYS A 316 -2.25 25.36 9.82
CA CYS A 316 -1.31 24.44 9.18
C CYS A 316 -0.39 25.25 8.26
N THR A 317 0.38 26.19 8.83
CA THR A 317 1.36 27.04 8.14
C THR A 317 2.49 26.22 7.55
N VAL A 318 2.68 24.99 8.04
CA VAL A 318 3.58 23.98 7.45
C VAL A 318 2.91 22.61 7.52
N CYS A 319 1.74 22.46 6.91
CA CYS A 319 1.24 21.14 6.54
C CYS A 319 2.11 20.65 5.38
N PRO A 320 3.02 19.66 5.56
CA PRO A 320 3.73 19.14 4.41
C PRO A 320 2.68 18.57 3.45
N LEU A 321 2.69 19.11 2.23
CA LEU A 321 1.82 18.64 1.16
C LEU A 321 2.52 17.44 0.52
N PRO A 322 1.86 16.28 0.40
CA PRO A 322 2.40 15.20 -0.41
C PRO A 322 2.69 15.72 -1.84
N PRO A 323 3.81 15.31 -2.45
CA PRO A 323 4.07 15.68 -3.85
C PRO A 323 2.95 15.13 -4.74
N PRO A 324 2.73 15.73 -5.93
CA PRO A 324 1.83 15.16 -6.93
C PRO A 324 2.13 13.68 -7.16
N LEU A 325 1.10 12.86 -7.19
CA LEU A 325 1.24 11.42 -7.28
C LEU A 325 1.41 11.00 -8.75
N ALA A 326 2.54 10.37 -9.07
CA ALA A 326 2.69 9.57 -10.29
C ALA A 326 2.62 8.09 -9.90
N ILE A 327 1.64 7.36 -10.44
CA ILE A 327 1.56 5.91 -10.27
C ILE A 327 2.42 5.26 -11.35
N PRO A 328 3.41 4.41 -10.99
CA PRO A 328 4.16 3.67 -11.98
C PRO A 328 3.25 2.64 -12.69
N PRO A 329 3.51 2.29 -13.96
CA PRO A 329 2.85 1.17 -14.62
C PRO A 329 2.90 -0.10 -13.77
N ARG A 330 1.85 -0.92 -13.85
CA ARG A 330 1.75 -2.12 -13.03
C ARG A 330 2.77 -3.15 -13.52
N LEU A 331 3.56 -3.69 -12.61
CA LEU A 331 4.52 -4.75 -12.92
C LEU A 331 3.79 -6.09 -13.09
N LEU A 332 3.26 -6.33 -14.28
CA LEU A 332 2.71 -7.64 -14.64
C LEU A 332 3.84 -8.62 -14.97
N PRO A 333 3.69 -9.91 -14.61
CA PRO A 333 4.62 -10.93 -15.09
C PRO A 333 4.54 -11.03 -16.62
N PRO A 334 5.66 -11.35 -17.29
CA PRO A 334 5.65 -11.53 -18.74
C PRO A 334 4.65 -12.62 -19.14
N GLU A 335 4.07 -12.48 -20.33
CA GLU A 335 3.20 -13.52 -20.88
C GLU A 335 4.02 -14.81 -21.02
N ARG A 336 3.48 -15.92 -20.53
CA ARG A 336 4.11 -17.22 -20.73
C ARG A 336 4.02 -17.54 -22.22
N SER A 337 5.14 -17.63 -22.91
CA SER A 337 5.16 -18.06 -24.31
C SER A 337 4.45 -19.41 -24.41
N SER A 338 3.40 -19.46 -25.22
CA SER A 338 2.56 -20.63 -25.46
C SER A 338 3.32 -21.86 -26.02
N SER A 339 4.59 -21.69 -26.40
CA SER A 339 5.49 -22.76 -26.86
C SER A 339 5.86 -23.78 -25.77
N VAL A 340 5.78 -23.44 -24.48
CA VAL A 340 6.05 -24.40 -23.38
C VAL A 340 4.77 -25.09 -22.88
N ALA A 341 3.59 -24.55 -23.22
CA ALA A 341 2.30 -25.09 -22.80
C ALA A 341 1.87 -26.34 -23.61
N GLN A 342 2.49 -26.61 -24.76
CA GLN A 342 2.18 -27.78 -25.59
C GLN A 342 2.92 -29.07 -25.19
N SER A 343 3.87 -29.03 -24.25
CA SER A 343 4.54 -30.25 -23.75
C SER A 343 3.99 -30.77 -22.41
N TRP A 344 2.93 -30.17 -21.87
CA TRP A 344 2.31 -30.57 -20.60
C TRP A 344 0.79 -30.77 -20.75
N VAL A 345 0.39 -31.57 -21.74
CA VAL A 345 -0.91 -32.26 -21.73
C VAL A 345 -0.61 -33.74 -21.56
N GLY A 346 -0.45 -34.18 -20.31
CA GLY A 346 -0.26 -35.59 -20.02
C GLY A 346 0.17 -35.84 -18.59
N GLY A 347 -0.79 -36.21 -17.73
CA GLY A 347 -0.55 -37.12 -16.62
C GLY A 347 0.16 -36.55 -15.39
N ILE A 348 -0.55 -36.60 -14.28
CA ILE A 348 0.01 -36.86 -12.96
C ILE A 348 1.09 -37.95 -13.11
N ASN A 349 2.32 -37.70 -12.66
CA ASN A 349 3.32 -38.74 -12.50
C ASN A 349 3.30 -39.18 -11.03
N PRO A 350 2.65 -40.30 -10.66
CA PRO A 350 2.58 -40.77 -9.28
C PRO A 350 3.73 -41.74 -9.03
N GLU A 351 4.97 -41.27 -9.03
CA GLU A 351 6.11 -42.13 -8.68
C GLU A 351 7.29 -41.29 -8.19
N MET A 352 7.19 -40.84 -6.93
CA MET A 352 8.34 -40.57 -6.05
C MET A 352 7.84 -40.56 -4.60
N ALA A 353 7.42 -41.73 -4.14
CA ALA A 353 7.25 -42.05 -2.73
C ALA A 353 7.47 -43.55 -2.56
N THR A 354 8.73 -43.98 -2.61
CA THR A 354 9.32 -45.06 -1.79
C THR A 354 10.76 -45.30 -2.26
N ALA A 355 11.72 -44.71 -1.54
CA ALA A 355 13.06 -45.25 -1.37
C ALA A 355 13.62 -44.70 -0.04
N GLU A 356 13.95 -45.65 0.83
CA GLU A 356 14.48 -45.59 2.21
C GLU A 356 13.53 -45.20 3.35
#